data_AF-A0A933XFN4-F1
#
_entry.id   AF-A0A933XFN4-F1
#
_cell.length_a   1.000
_cell.length_b   1.000
_cell.length_c   1.000
_cell.angle_alpha   90.00
_cell.angle_beta   90.00
_cell.angle_gamma   90.00
#
_symmetry.space_group_name_H-M   'P 1'
#
loop_
_entity.id
_entity.type
_entity.pdbx_description
1 polymer ?
#
loop_
_entity_poly.entity_id
_entity_poly.type
_entity_poly.pdbx_seq_one_letter_code
_entity_poly.pdbx_strand_id
1 'polypeptide(L)'
;MNGAVRGALALSALLSAVFFPWPLTAILALASAPLEPLVPLAVGILLDALYFAPESGSIPVLALSGLAVSVAAFFVRSRLLAGTME
;
A
#
# COMPACT_ATOMS: atom_id res chain seq x y z
N MET A 1 -8.14 -16.18 4.71
CA MET A 1 -7.36 -16.18 3.45
C MET A 1 -6.01 -16.83 3.72
N ASN A 2 -5.57 -17.78 2.89
CA ASN A 2 -4.31 -18.49 3.11
C ASN A 2 -3.10 -17.54 3.02
N GLY A 3 -2.04 -17.77 3.81
CA GLY A 3 -0.86 -16.90 3.83
C GLY A 3 -0.23 -16.70 2.44
N ALA A 4 -0.25 -17.73 1.60
CA ALA A 4 0.21 -17.67 0.21
C ALA A 4 -0.55 -16.64 -0.64
N VAL A 5 -1.85 -16.50 -0.45
CA VAL A 5 -2.69 -15.55 -1.22
C VAL A 5 -2.40 -14.11 -0.81
N ARG A 6 -2.16 -13.86 0.48
CA ARG A 6 -1.76 -12.54 1.00
C ARG A 6 -0.41 -12.12 0.43
N GLY A 7 0.57 -13.04 0.48
CA GLY A 7 1.90 -12.82 -0.10
C GLY A 7 1.85 -12.56 -1.61
N ALA A 8 1.07 -13.34 -2.35
CA ALA A 8 0.90 -13.15 -3.79
C ALA A 8 0.29 -11.79 -4.13
N LEU A 9 -0.69 -11.32 -3.34
CA LEU A 9 -1.31 -10.01 -3.54
C LEU A 9 -0.35 -8.85 -3.21
N ALA A 10 0.46 -8.99 -2.15
CA ALA A 10 1.48 -8.00 -1.80
C ALA A 10 2.57 -7.90 -2.88
N LEU A 11 3.06 -9.05 -3.33
CA LEU A 11 4.03 -9.13 -4.42
C LEU A 11 3.45 -8.55 -5.71
N SER A 12 2.22 -8.90 -6.08
CA SER A 12 1.62 -8.38 -7.31
C SER A 12 1.44 -6.86 -7.26
N ALA A 13 1.11 -6.27 -6.10
CA ALA A 13 1.07 -4.82 -5.94
C ALA A 13 2.45 -4.17 -6.16
N LEU A 14 3.51 -4.75 -5.60
CA LEU A 14 4.89 -4.27 -5.77
C LEU A 14 5.40 -4.44 -7.20
N LEU A 15 5.18 -5.60 -7.82
CA LEU A 15 5.53 -5.83 -9.22
C LEU A 15 4.75 -4.89 -10.14
N SER A 16 3.46 -4.69 -9.87
CA SER A 16 2.63 -3.74 -10.63
C SER A 16 3.18 -2.33 -10.56
N ALA A 17 3.76 -1.89 -9.43
CA ALA A 17 4.37 -0.56 -9.33
C ALA A 17 5.49 -0.31 -10.34
N VAL A 18 6.20 -1.37 -10.76
CA VAL A 18 7.26 -1.30 -11.76
C VAL A 18 6.70 -1.32 -13.19
N PHE A 19 5.71 -2.17 -13.45
CA PHE A 19 5.20 -2.42 -14.81
C PHE A 19 4.00 -1.54 -15.20
N PHE A 20 3.20 -1.11 -14.23
CA PHE A 20 1.91 -0.45 -14.41
C PHE A 20 1.66 0.60 -13.30
N PRO A 21 2.39 1.72 -13.28
CA PRO A 21 2.34 2.70 -12.18
C PRO A 21 0.94 3.27 -11.91
N TRP A 22 0.04 3.23 -12.88
CA TRP A 22 -1.36 3.64 -12.74
C TRP A 22 -2.25 2.95 -13.78
N PRO A 23 -3.56 2.69 -13.52
CA PRO A 23 -4.29 2.68 -12.25
C PRO A 23 -4.18 1.38 -11.44
N LEU A 24 -3.70 0.31 -12.07
CA LEU A 24 -3.74 -1.05 -11.52
C LEU A 24 -3.00 -1.17 -10.18
N THR A 25 -1.83 -0.53 -10.07
CA THR A 25 -1.04 -0.51 -8.82
C THR A 25 -1.79 0.08 -7.65
N ALA A 26 -2.54 1.17 -7.86
CA ALA A 26 -3.32 1.79 -6.79
C ALA A 26 -4.42 0.84 -6.29
N ILE A 27 -5.12 0.16 -7.20
CA ILE A 27 -6.17 -0.81 -6.86
C ILE A 27 -5.59 -1.99 -6.08
N LEU A 28 -4.47 -2.54 -6.53
CA LEU A 28 -3.81 -3.67 -5.86
C LEU A 28 -3.28 -3.27 -4.48
N ALA A 29 -2.67 -2.08 -4.35
CA ALA A 29 -2.21 -1.56 -3.07
C ALA A 29 -3.38 -1.37 -2.09
N LEU A 30 -4.48 -0.76 -2.52
CA LEU A 30 -5.70 -0.61 -1.71
C LEU A 30 -6.31 -1.95 -1.32
N ALA A 31 -6.41 -2.91 -2.25
CA ALA A 31 -6.93 -4.24 -1.97
C ALA A 31 -6.06 -5.02 -0.97
N SER A 32 -4.74 -4.76 -0.96
CA SER A 32 -3.81 -5.37 -0.01
C SER A 32 -3.87 -4.77 1.39
N ALA A 33 -4.30 -3.50 1.53
CA ALA A 33 -4.21 -2.74 2.77
C ALA A 33 -4.88 -3.40 4.00
N PRO A 34 -6.10 -3.98 3.90
CA PRO A 34 -6.73 -4.63 5.05
C PRO A 34 -5.99 -5.89 5.52
N LEU A 35 -5.22 -6.51 4.63
CA LEU A 35 -4.52 -7.76 4.86
C LEU A 35 -3.10 -7.50 5.35
N GLU A 36 -2.39 -6.60 4.67
CA GLU A 36 -1.00 -6.24 4.94
C GLU A 36 -0.90 -4.71 4.94
N PRO A 37 -1.10 -4.07 6.10
CA PRO A 37 -1.16 -2.61 6.19
C PRO A 37 0.09 -1.91 5.70
N LEU A 38 1.26 -2.58 5.67
CA LEU A 38 2.52 -1.99 5.23
C LEU A 38 2.71 -1.96 3.71
N VAL A 39 1.91 -2.72 2.94
CA VAL A 39 2.07 -2.81 1.48
C VAL A 39 1.80 -1.48 0.77
N PRO A 40 0.73 -0.72 1.08
CA PRO A 40 0.48 0.60 0.47
C PRO A 40 1.66 1.57 0.65
N LEU A 41 2.27 1.62 1.84
CA LEU A 41 3.44 2.44 2.12
C LEU A 41 4.65 2.00 1.26
N ALA A 42 4.94 0.70 1.22
CA ALA A 42 6.06 0.18 0.44
C ALA A 42 5.90 0.48 -1.06
N VAL A 43 4.68 0.33 -1.60
CA VAL A 43 4.34 0.69 -2.98
C VAL A 43 4.52 2.20 -3.21
N GLY A 44 4.04 3.05 -2.30
CA GLY A 44 4.19 4.50 -2.40
C GLY A 44 5.65 4.96 -2.43
N ILE A 45 6.48 4.42 -1.52
CA ILE A 45 7.93 4.68 -1.50
C ILE A 45 8.58 4.23 -2.80
N LEU A 46 8.23 3.05 -3.30
CA LEU A 46 8.78 2.51 -4.54
C LEU A 46 8.40 3.37 -5.75
N LEU A 47 7.15 3.82 -5.83
CA LEU A 47 6.70 4.70 -6.91
C LEU A 47 7.38 6.06 -6.87
N ASP A 48 7.52 6.67 -5.68
CA ASP A 48 8.29 7.91 -5.57
C ASP A 48 9.75 7.69 -5.96
N ALA A 49 10.38 6.59 -5.57
CA ALA A 49 11.76 6.31 -5.96
C ALA A 49 11.94 6.07 -7.46
N LEU A 50 10.98 5.40 -8.12
CA LEU A 50 11.04 5.08 -9.55
C LEU A 50 10.66 6.26 -10.44
N TYR A 51 9.70 7.07 -10.00
CA TYR A 51 9.08 8.12 -10.81
C TYR A 51 9.35 9.53 -10.26
N PHE A 52 10.33 9.69 -9.37
CA PHE A 52 10.77 11.00 -8.93
C PHE A 52 11.25 11.82 -10.13
N ALA A 53 10.46 12.83 -10.52
CA ALA A 53 10.88 13.80 -11.51
C ALA A 53 11.44 15.04 -10.78
N PRO A 54 12.62 15.57 -11.19
CA PRO A 54 13.22 16.75 -10.56
C PRO A 54 12.28 17.99 -10.59
N GLU A 55 11.41 18.06 -11.60
CA GLU A 55 10.38 19.09 -11.75
C GLU A 55 9.24 19.00 -10.73
N SER A 56 9.02 17.83 -10.11
CA SER A 56 7.80 17.51 -9.34
C SER A 56 7.82 18.00 -7.89
N GLY A 57 8.84 18.76 -7.48
CA GLY A 57 9.03 19.17 -6.09
C GLY A 57 9.54 18.03 -5.20
N SER A 58 10.24 18.37 -4.12
CA SER A 58 10.94 17.40 -3.25
C SER A 58 10.01 16.56 -2.35
N ILE A 59 8.70 16.59 -2.55
CA ILE A 59 7.75 15.95 -1.64
C ILE A 59 7.35 14.56 -2.19
N PRO A 60 7.56 13.48 -1.42
CA PRO A 60 7.20 12.12 -1.83
C PRO A 60 5.69 11.89 -1.64
N VAL A 61 4.89 12.40 -2.59
CA VAL A 61 3.42 12.40 -2.50
C VAL A 61 2.86 10.97 -2.47
N LEU A 62 3.46 10.05 -3.23
CA LEU A 62 2.95 8.68 -3.33
C LEU A 62 3.22 7.92 -2.03
N ALA A 63 4.39 8.09 -1.41
CA ALA A 63 4.72 7.56 -0.11
C ALA A 63 3.80 8.12 0.98
N LEU A 64 3.49 9.42 0.95
CA LEU A 64 2.56 10.04 1.90
C LEU A 64 1.14 9.46 1.77
N SER A 65 0.65 9.26 0.54
CA SER A 65 -0.65 8.63 0.31
C SER A 65 -0.66 7.17 0.76
N GLY A 66 0.40 6.42 0.46
CA GLY A 66 0.59 5.04 0.93
C GLY A 66 0.60 4.96 2.45
N LEU A 67 1.31 5.87 3.12
CA LEU A 67 1.35 5.99 4.58
C LEU A 67 -0.04 6.25 5.16
N ALA A 68 -0.81 7.18 4.57
CA ALA A 68 -2.17 7.47 5.03
C ALA A 68 -3.07 6.23 4.95
N VAL A 69 -3.01 5.48 3.84
CA VAL A 69 -3.76 4.24 3.67
C VAL A 69 -3.30 3.17 4.66
N SER A 70 -1.99 3.03 4.86
CA SER A 70 -1.41 2.11 5.84
C SER A 70 -1.89 2.39 7.27
N VAL A 71 -1.88 3.66 7.69
CA VAL A 71 -2.37 4.09 9.01
C VAL A 71 -3.86 3.84 9.15
N ALA A 72 -4.66 4.19 8.14
CA ALA A 72 -6.09 3.95 8.15
C ALA A 72 -6.41 2.44 8.26
N ALA A 73 -5.75 1.61 7.46
CA ALA A 73 -5.94 0.16 7.49
C ALA A 73 -5.52 -0.45 8.83
N PHE A 74 -4.39 0.01 9.39
CA PHE A 74 -3.93 -0.41 10.72
C PHE A 74 -4.92 -0.02 11.81
N PHE A 75 -5.45 1.21 11.76
CA PHE A 75 -6.44 1.70 12.72
C PHE A 75 -7.74 0.90 12.66
N VAL A 76 -8.29 0.69 11.46
CA VAL A 76 -9.50 -0.13 11.26
C VAL A 76 -9.28 -1.54 11.81
N ARG A 77 -8.15 -2.17 11.47
CA ARG A 77 -7.80 -3.51 11.97
C ARG A 77 -7.71 -3.56 13.49
N SER A 78 -7.09 -2.54 14.10
CA SER A 78 -6.94 -2.47 15.56
C SER A 78 -8.28 -2.32 16.27
N ARG A 79 -9.21 -1.54 15.71
CA ARG A 79 -10.57 -1.39 16.28
C ARG A 79 -11.42 -2.64 16.13
N LEU A 80 -11.32 -3.35 15.01
CA LEU A 80 -12.02 -4.63 14.80
C LEU A 80 -11.56 -5.70 15.79
N LEU A 81 -10.25 -5.76 16.07
CA LEU A 81 -9.69 -6.69 17.05
C LEU A 81 -10.08 -6.34 18.49
N ALA A 82 -10.14 -5.05 18.82
CA ALA A 82 -10.57 -4.61 20.14
C ALA A 82 -12.06 -4.89 20.40
N GLY A 83 -12.93 -4.67 19.40
CA GLY A 83 -14.38 -4.90 19.53
C GLY A 83 -14.81 -6.37 19.52
N THR A 84 -13.91 -7.31 19.24
CA THR A 84 -14.19 -8.77 19.31
C THR A 84 -13.76 -9.40 20.64
N MET A 85 -13.20 -8.62 21.56
CA MET A 85 -12.78 -9.07 22.90
C MET A 85 -13.80 -8.71 24.01
N GLU A 86 -15.00 -8.23 23.65
CA GLU A 86 -16.12 -8.01 24.58
C GLU A 86 -17.20 -9.09 24.49
#